data_AF-A0A1B0DBN9-F1
#
_entry.id   AF-A0A1B0DBN9-F1
#
_cell.length_a   1.000
_cell.length_b   1.000
_cell.length_c   1.000
_cell.angle_alpha   90.00
_cell.angle_beta   90.00
_cell.angle_gamma   90.00
#
_symmetry.space_group_name_H-M   'P 1'
#
loop_
_entity.id
_entity.type
_entity.pdbx_description
1 polymer ?
#
loop_
_entity_poly.entity_id
_entity_poly.type
_entity_poly.pdbx_seq_one_letter_code
_entity_poly.pdbx_strand_id
1 'polypeptide(L)'
;MEINILNEERLGTLDALLSNAYCRSQMFLSKQMAQLRPELTMPMFSEITHRFQTARAEVRVSLLQCLLPWLENMELVAASVPPATPLSYIMFQTKGFVMQL
;
A
#
# COMPACT_ATOMS: atom_id res chain seq x y z
N MET A 1 17.56 -38.52 -18.06
CA MET A 1 17.81 -37.07 -17.97
C MET A 1 16.55 -36.24 -18.22
N GLU A 2 15.50 -36.79 -18.84
CA GLU A 2 14.24 -36.06 -19.14
C GLU A 2 13.24 -35.92 -17.97
N ILE A 3 13.31 -36.79 -16.95
CA ILE A 3 12.33 -36.78 -15.84
C ILE A 3 12.49 -35.56 -14.90
N ASN A 4 13.71 -35.00 -14.80
CA ASN A 4 13.96 -33.83 -13.93
C ASN A 4 13.44 -32.52 -14.53
N ILE A 5 13.38 -32.40 -15.87
CA ILE A 5 12.98 -31.17 -16.55
C ILE A 5 11.46 -30.94 -16.43
N LEU A 6 10.66 -32.01 -16.56
CA LEU A 6 9.20 -31.95 -16.42
C LEU A 6 8.74 -31.62 -14.98
N ASN A 7 9.51 -32.06 -13.97
CA ASN A 7 9.18 -31.75 -12.58
C ASN A 7 9.48 -30.30 -12.21
N GLU A 8 10.53 -29.68 -12.77
CA GLU A 8 10.80 -28.26 -12.55
C GLU A 8 9.76 -27.35 -13.23
N GLU A 9 9.31 -27.68 -14.45
CA GLU A 9 8.24 -26.91 -15.11
C GLU A 9 6.92 -26.97 -14.34
N ARG A 10 6.56 -28.14 -13.80
CA ARG A 10 5.35 -28.30 -12.97
C ARG A 10 5.47 -27.56 -11.64
N LEU A 11 6.65 -27.53 -11.04
CA LEU A 11 6.91 -26.77 -9.81
C LEU A 11 6.80 -25.26 -10.07
N GLY A 12 7.36 -24.75 -11.17
CA GLY A 12 7.23 -23.35 -11.57
C GLY A 12 5.80 -22.96 -11.93
N THR A 13 5.04 -23.86 -12.56
CA THR A 13 3.62 -23.64 -12.88
C THR A 13 2.76 -23.56 -11.62
N LEU A 14 3.01 -24.44 -10.65
CA LEU A 14 2.28 -24.43 -9.38
C LEU A 14 2.58 -23.16 -8.57
N ASP A 15 3.85 -22.76 -8.49
CA ASP A 15 4.25 -21.52 -7.82
C ASP A 15 3.60 -20.29 -8.46
N ALA A 16 3.58 -20.21 -9.80
CA ALA A 16 2.90 -19.14 -10.52
C ALA A 16 1.38 -19.11 -10.27
N LEU A 17 0.73 -20.27 -10.21
CA LEU A 17 -0.71 -20.37 -9.91
C LEU A 17 -1.01 -19.97 -8.45
N LEU A 18 -0.22 -20.43 -7.50
CA LEU A 18 -0.35 -20.08 -6.08
C LEU A 18 -0.09 -18.59 -5.86
N SER A 19 0.95 -18.05 -6.48
CA SER A 19 1.29 -16.62 -6.44
C SER A 19 0.15 -15.78 -7.04
N ASN A 20 -0.40 -16.18 -8.19
CA ASN A 20 -1.56 -15.50 -8.79
C ASN A 20 -2.82 -15.58 -7.92
N ALA A 21 -3.14 -16.74 -7.36
CA ALA A 21 -4.29 -16.91 -6.47
C ALA A 21 -4.13 -16.08 -5.18
N TYR A 22 -2.95 -16.10 -4.57
CA TYR A 22 -2.60 -15.31 -3.39
C TYR A 22 -2.70 -13.81 -3.67
N CYS A 23 -2.12 -13.33 -4.79
CA CYS A 23 -2.21 -11.92 -5.20
C CYS A 23 -3.67 -11.47 -5.38
N ARG A 24 -4.52 -12.31 -6.00
CA ARG A 24 -5.96 -12.01 -6.16
C ARG A 24 -6.67 -11.91 -4.81
N SER A 25 -6.44 -12.87 -3.91
CA SER A 25 -7.03 -12.85 -2.57
C SER A 25 -6.55 -11.66 -1.74
N GLN A 26 -5.25 -11.32 -1.82
CA GLN A 26 -4.68 -10.17 -1.15
C GLN A 26 -5.31 -8.86 -1.63
N MET A 27 -5.50 -8.70 -2.95
CA MET A 27 -6.08 -7.49 -3.52
C MET A 27 -7.56 -7.33 -3.16
N PHE A 28 -8.31 -8.44 -3.15
CA PHE A 28 -9.70 -8.45 -2.67
C PHE A 28 -9.77 -8.06 -1.18
N LEU A 29 -8.90 -8.63 -0.35
CA LEU A 29 -8.85 -8.31 1.07
C LEU A 29 -8.46 -6.85 1.30
N SER A 30 -7.47 -6.33 0.56
CA SER A 30 -7.06 -4.92 0.64
C SER A 30 -8.24 -3.98 0.39
N LYS A 31 -9.04 -4.27 -0.66
CA LYS A 31 -10.24 -3.49 -0.97
C LYS A 31 -11.29 -3.55 0.14
N GLN A 32 -11.59 -4.74 0.65
CA GLN A 32 -12.56 -4.90 1.75
C GLN A 32 -12.10 -4.17 3.01
N MET A 33 -10.81 -4.26 3.33
CA MET A 33 -10.23 -3.59 4.50
C MET A 33 -10.25 -2.07 4.35
N ALA A 34 -9.93 -1.54 3.17
CA ALA A 34 -10.02 -0.11 2.91
C ALA A 34 -11.44 0.41 3.12
N GLN A 35 -12.47 -0.34 2.71
CA GLN A 35 -13.87 0.05 2.89
C GLN A 35 -14.35 -0.06 4.34
N LEU A 36 -13.96 -1.11 5.06
CA LEU A 36 -14.42 -1.36 6.42
C LEU A 36 -13.64 -0.56 7.48
N ARG A 37 -12.39 -0.17 7.18
CA ARG A 37 -11.42 0.37 8.14
C ARG A 37 -10.60 1.53 7.55
N PRO A 38 -11.23 2.67 7.23
CA PRO A 38 -10.53 3.82 6.66
C PRO A 38 -9.44 4.38 7.59
N GLU A 39 -9.50 4.14 8.91
CA GLU A 39 -8.45 4.53 9.86
C GLU A 39 -7.08 3.87 9.60
N LEU A 40 -7.06 2.75 8.87
CA LEU A 40 -5.83 2.05 8.49
C LEU A 40 -5.17 2.61 7.22
N THR A 41 -5.83 3.54 6.54
CA THR A 41 -5.35 4.14 5.28
C THR A 41 -3.95 4.71 5.39
N MET A 42 -3.68 5.54 6.41
CA MET A 42 -2.36 6.14 6.58
C MET A 42 -1.27 5.12 6.94
N PRO A 43 -1.46 4.22 7.92
CA PRO A 43 -0.52 3.13 8.18
C PRO A 43 -0.23 2.28 6.94
N MET A 44 -1.25 1.91 6.17
CA MET A 44 -1.10 1.10 4.95
C MET A 44 -0.37 1.88 3.84
N PHE A 45 -0.68 3.15 3.66
CA PHE A 45 0.02 4.02 2.72
C PHE A 45 1.51 4.15 3.06
N SER A 46 1.84 4.39 4.33
CA SER A 46 3.22 4.50 4.81
C SER A 46 3.99 3.21 4.55
N GLU A 47 3.43 2.06 4.97
CA GLU A 47 4.06 0.75 4.82
C GLU A 47 4.28 0.38 3.35
N ILE A 48 3.28 0.58 2.49
CA ILE A 48 3.39 0.27 1.05
C ILE A 48 4.44 1.17 0.40
N THR A 49 4.48 2.45 0.77
CA THR A 49 5.48 3.40 0.24
C THR A 49 6.90 3.04 0.68
N HIS A 50 7.08 2.66 1.94
CA HIS A 50 8.35 2.18 2.46
C HIS A 50 8.83 0.92 1.70
N ARG A 51 7.94 -0.07 1.52
CA ARG A 51 8.26 -1.28 0.74
C ARG A 51 8.52 -0.97 -0.73
N PHE A 52 7.86 0.03 -1.30
CA PHE A 52 8.06 0.42 -2.70
C PHE A 52 9.48 0.90 -2.98
N GLN A 53 10.12 1.61 -2.04
CA GLN A 53 11.47 2.13 -2.19
C GLN A 53 12.51 1.03 -2.40
N THR A 54 12.32 -0.12 -1.75
CA THR A 54 13.25 -1.26 -1.78
C THR A 54 12.78 -2.41 -2.66
N ALA A 55 11.55 -2.35 -3.20
CA ALA A 55 10.96 -3.39 -4.02
C ALA A 55 11.59 -3.49 -5.42
N ARG A 56 11.72 -4.73 -5.90
CA ARG A 56 12.03 -5.07 -7.29
C ARG A 56 10.89 -4.62 -8.22
N ALA A 57 11.21 -4.36 -9.49
CA ALA A 57 10.26 -3.85 -10.48
C ALA A 57 8.99 -4.71 -10.59
N GLU A 58 9.12 -6.03 -10.53
CA GLU A 58 8.01 -6.99 -10.60
C GLU A 58 6.98 -6.82 -9.48
N VAL A 59 7.43 -6.43 -8.27
CA VAL A 59 6.58 -6.33 -7.08
C VAL A 59 5.99 -4.93 -6.91
N ARG A 60 6.61 -3.91 -7.52
CA ARG A 60 6.15 -2.52 -7.48
C ARG A 60 4.73 -2.37 -8.01
N VAL A 61 4.40 -3.06 -9.10
CA VAL A 61 3.05 -3.02 -9.68
C VAL A 61 2.02 -3.59 -8.71
N SER A 62 2.32 -4.72 -8.05
CA SER A 62 1.45 -5.31 -7.03
C SER A 62 1.28 -4.41 -5.80
N LEU A 63 2.35 -3.74 -5.36
CA LEU A 63 2.28 -2.77 -4.26
C LEU A 63 1.39 -1.58 -4.61
N LEU A 64 1.51 -1.03 -5.83
CA LEU A 64 0.65 0.05 -6.30
C LEU A 64 -0.82 -0.39 -6.43
N GLN A 65 -1.06 -1.59 -6.96
CA GLN A 65 -2.41 -2.16 -7.05
C GLN A 65 -3.03 -2.37 -5.66
N CYS A 66 -2.23 -2.79 -4.67
CA CYS A 66 -2.66 -2.90 -3.29
C CYS A 66 -2.99 -1.54 -2.67
N LEU A 67 -2.27 -0.48 -3.06
CA LEU A 67 -2.44 0.90 -2.56
C LEU A 67 -3.71 1.59 -3.09
N LEU A 68 -4.11 1.29 -4.32
CA LEU A 68 -5.26 1.93 -4.99
C LEU A 68 -6.52 2.06 -4.12
N PRO A 69 -7.06 0.98 -3.50
CA PRO A 69 -8.27 1.09 -2.69
C PRO A 69 -8.09 1.97 -1.45
N TRP A 70 -6.87 2.12 -0.93
CA TRP A 70 -6.59 2.99 0.20
C TRP A 70 -6.54 4.47 -0.19
N LEU A 71 -6.14 4.79 -1.43
CA LEU A 71 -6.15 6.17 -1.93
C LEU A 71 -7.58 6.74 -2.02
N GLU A 72 -8.59 5.89 -2.25
CA GLU A 72 -10.00 6.31 -2.25
C GLU A 72 -10.44 6.89 -0.89
N ASN A 73 -9.79 6.47 0.20
CA ASN A 73 -10.04 6.97 1.55
C ASN A 73 -9.26 8.24 1.89
N MET A 74 -8.32 8.65 1.03
CA MET A 74 -7.57 9.89 1.25
C MET A 74 -8.45 11.06 0.80
N GLU A 75 -9.17 11.66 1.74
CA GLU A 75 -9.68 13.01 1.52
C GLU A 75 -8.47 13.93 1.32
N LEU A 76 -8.33 14.47 0.11
CA LEU A 76 -7.45 15.60 -0.14
C LEU A 76 -8.01 16.75 0.68
N VAL A 77 -7.55 16.87 1.94
CA VAL A 77 -7.68 18.09 2.73
C VAL A 77 -6.93 19.12 1.90
N ALA A 78 -7.64 19.80 1.00
CA ALA A 78 -7.16 21.01 0.38
C ALA A 78 -6.58 21.78 1.55
N ALA A 79 -5.28 22.03 1.50
CA ALA A 79 -4.62 22.85 2.49
C ALA A 79 -5.36 24.18 2.43
N SER A 80 -6.38 24.33 3.29
CA SER A 80 -6.87 25.62 3.69
C SER A 80 -5.67 26.16 4.42
N VAL A 81 -4.84 26.85 3.63
CA VAL A 81 -3.77 27.70 4.14
C VAL A 81 -4.42 28.40 5.30
N PRO A 82 -4.03 28.09 6.55
CA PRO A 82 -4.66 28.77 7.65
C PRO A 82 -4.42 30.25 7.41
N PRO A 83 -5.44 31.12 7.56
CA PRO A 83 -5.26 32.55 7.34
C PRO A 83 -4.00 32.95 8.08
N ALA A 84 -3.09 33.65 7.39
CA ALA A 84 -1.73 33.99 7.81
C ALA A 84 -1.75 34.86 9.08
N THR A 85 -2.20 34.28 10.17
CA THR A 85 -2.35 34.83 11.49
C THR A 85 -1.25 34.19 12.31
N PRO A 86 -0.43 34.96 13.05
CA PRO A 86 0.69 34.39 13.81
C PRO A 86 0.29 33.23 14.75
N LEU A 87 -0.96 33.22 15.21
CA LEU A 87 -1.53 32.15 16.04
C LEU A 87 -1.67 30.81 15.31
N SER A 88 -1.94 30.78 14.00
CA SER A 88 -2.11 29.53 13.27
C SER A 88 -0.78 28.77 13.08
N TYR A 89 0.33 29.49 12.93
CA TYR A 89 1.68 28.90 12.91
C TYR A 89 2.02 28.26 14.26
N ILE A 90 1.68 28.93 15.37
CA ILE A 90 1.90 28.42 16.73
C ILE A 90 1.06 27.16 16.99
N MET A 91 -0.18 27.13 16.48
CA MET A 91 -1.07 25.97 16.62
C MET A 91 -0.68 24.79 15.71
N PHE A 92 -0.04 25.06 14.57
CA PHE A 92 0.54 24.03 13.70
C PHE A 92 1.82 23.42 14.30
N GLN A 93 2.72 24.25 14.86
CA GLN A 93 3.94 23.79 15.53
C GLN A 93 3.64 22.87 16.74
N THR A 94 2.51 23.11 17.42
CA THR A 94 2.07 22.30 18.57
C THR A 94 1.33 21.02 18.17
N LYS A 95 0.73 20.95 16.97
CA LYS A 95 0.12 19.73 16.41
C LYS A 95 1.06 18.93 15.49
N GLY A 96 2.16 19.52 15.05
CA GLY A 96 3.14 18.97 14.09
C GLY A 96 4.06 17.87 14.64
N PHE A 97 3.84 17.38 15.85
CA PHE A 97 4.50 16.17 16.36
C PHE A 97 3.77 14.87 15.99
N VAL A 98 2.60 14.94 15.37
CA VAL A 98 1.82 13.76 14.96
C VAL A 98 1.94 13.51 13.44
N MET A 99 3.17 13.54 12.93
CA MET A 99 3.53 13.03 11.59
C MET A 99 4.93 12.43 11.64
N GLN A 100 5.18 11.54 12.60
CA GLN A 100 6.30 10.60 12.57
C GLN A 100 6.05 9.51 13.62
N LEU A 101 5.32 8.47 13.22
CA LEU A 101 5.52 7.06 13.59
C LEU A 101 4.76 6.21 12.56
#